data_AF-A0A3D3TN20-F1
#
_entry.id   AF-A0A3D3TN20-F1
#
_cell.length_a   1.000
_cell.length_b   1.000
_cell.length_c   1.000
_cell.angle_alpha   90.00
_cell.angle_beta   90.00
_cell.angle_gamma   90.00
#
_symmetry.space_group_name_H-M   'P 1'
#
loop_
_entity.id
_entity.type
_entity.pdbx_description
1 polymer ?
#
loop_
_entity_poly.entity_id
_entity_poly.type
_entity_poly.pdbx_seq_one_letter_code
_entity_poly.pdbx_strand_id
1 'polypeptide(L)'
;ELPAGMKKLTAFARETVKKFNIIMLDEPFERLDKKIRTELRLMIKRLLMALGESVLIVLNDPEDAMAITDRVYIMDLGTIVRQGSPTEIYDEPDSLFVMELFSVMGINRVGGRAFRPQDVQVDGEGEEFTPEHCG
;
A
#
# COMPACT_ATOMS: atom_id res chain seq x y z
N GLU A 1 23.62 -5.92 -15.29
CA GLU A 1 23.72 -4.78 -14.35
C GLU A 1 22.60 -4.88 -13.32
N LEU A 2 22.81 -4.49 -12.06
CA LEU A 2 21.73 -4.43 -11.07
C LEU A 2 20.76 -3.30 -11.40
N PRO A 3 19.43 -3.52 -11.33
CA PRO A 3 18.43 -2.45 -11.43
C PRO A 3 18.76 -1.30 -10.47
N ALA A 4 18.45 -0.06 -10.87
CA ALA A 4 18.80 1.13 -10.09
C ALA A 4 18.28 1.07 -8.63
N GLY A 5 17.08 0.52 -8.42
CA GLY A 5 16.52 0.29 -7.07
C GLY A 5 17.34 -0.70 -6.23
N MET A 6 17.83 -1.79 -6.83
CA MET A 6 18.73 -2.73 -6.16
C MET A 6 20.09 -2.10 -5.83
N LYS A 7 20.64 -1.24 -6.70
CA LYS A 7 21.87 -0.51 -6.41
C LYS A 7 21.73 0.42 -5.20
N LYS A 8 20.60 1.13 -5.08
CA LYS A 8 20.27 1.96 -3.91
C LYS A 8 20.16 1.12 -2.64
N LEU A 9 19.51 -0.05 -2.72
CA LEU A 9 19.38 -0.98 -1.59
C LEU A 9 20.70 -1.60 -1.15
N THR A 10 21.57 -1.98 -2.08
CA THR A 10 22.91 -2.49 -1.75
C THR A 10 23.78 -1.41 -1.11
N ALA A 11 23.68 -0.16 -1.58
CA ALA A 11 24.34 0.98 -0.94
C ALA A 11 23.81 1.22 0.47
N PHE A 12 22.48 1.20 0.65
CA PHE A 12 21.82 1.33 1.94
C PHE A 12 22.25 0.24 2.93
N ALA A 13 22.18 -1.03 2.54
CA ALA A 13 22.58 -2.17 3.38
C ALA A 13 24.05 -2.10 3.82
N ARG A 14 24.92 -1.54 2.97
CA ARG A 14 26.34 -1.31 3.29
C ARG A 14 26.53 -0.17 4.30
N GLU A 15 25.65 0.83 4.27
CA GLU A 15 25.68 1.96 5.21
C GLU A 15 25.03 1.64 6.56
N THR A 16 24.16 0.63 6.63
CA THR A 16 23.47 0.22 7.86
C THR A 16 24.36 -0.43 8.92
N VAL A 17 25.66 -0.54 8.67
CA VAL A 17 26.67 -0.74 9.72
C VAL A 17 26.63 0.42 10.75
N LYS A 18 26.09 1.59 10.36
CA LYS A 18 25.82 2.71 11.25
C LYS A 18 24.38 2.65 11.77
N LYS A 19 24.21 2.96 13.06
CA LYS A 19 22.90 3.11 13.69
C LYS A 19 22.28 4.45 13.26
N PHE A 20 21.11 4.42 12.63
CA PHE A 20 20.37 5.62 12.19
C PHE A 20 19.08 5.76 13.00
N ASN A 21 18.78 6.96 13.50
CA ASN A 21 17.55 7.20 14.25
C ASN A 21 16.28 7.09 13.37
N ILE A 22 16.39 7.45 12.08
CA ILE A 22 15.31 7.39 11.10
C ILE A 22 15.90 7.01 9.73
N ILE A 23 15.23 6.11 9.02
CA ILE A 23 15.53 5.74 7.63
C ILE A 23 14.45 6.32 6.72
N MET A 24 14.83 6.90 5.58
CA MET A 24 13.89 7.38 4.57
C MET A 24 14.17 6.72 3.22
N LEU A 25 13.14 6.14 2.61
CA LEU A 25 13.21 5.50 1.30
C LEU A 25 12.22 6.18 0.35
N ASP A 26 12.73 6.64 -0.80
CA ASP A 26 11.93 7.29 -1.84
C ASP A 26 11.80 6.35 -3.05
N GLU A 27 10.59 5.82 -3.27
CA GLU A 27 10.21 4.91 -4.35
C GLU A 27 11.20 3.74 -4.58
N PRO A 28 11.46 2.88 -3.57
CA PRO A 28 12.48 1.83 -3.68
C PRO A 28 12.13 0.72 -4.70
N PHE A 29 10.86 0.62 -5.11
CA PHE A 29 10.35 -0.40 -6.03
C PHE A 29 10.16 0.09 -7.48
N GLU A 30 10.53 1.34 -7.76
CA GLU A 30 10.30 1.95 -9.06
C GLU A 30 11.00 1.18 -10.19
N ARG A 31 10.34 1.10 -11.36
CA ARG A 31 10.90 0.55 -12.60
C ARG A 31 11.32 -0.94 -12.52
N LEU A 32 10.71 -1.70 -11.61
CA LEU A 32 10.94 -3.13 -11.44
C LEU A 32 9.75 -3.95 -11.95
N ASP A 33 10.06 -5.05 -12.66
CA ASP A 33 9.07 -6.03 -13.11
C ASP A 33 8.31 -6.65 -11.94
N LYS A 34 7.04 -7.03 -12.16
CA LYS A 34 6.14 -7.56 -11.12
C LYS A 34 6.75 -8.69 -10.29
N LYS A 35 7.45 -9.63 -10.93
CA LYS A 35 8.12 -10.75 -10.24
C LYS A 35 9.22 -10.28 -9.29
N ILE A 36 10.07 -9.35 -9.75
CA ILE A 36 11.19 -8.82 -8.97
C ILE A 36 10.67 -7.93 -7.84
N ARG A 37 9.57 -7.20 -8.09
CA ARG A 37 8.89 -6.37 -7.09
C ARG A 37 8.50 -7.20 -5.87
N THR A 38 7.82 -8.33 -6.06
CA THR A 38 7.41 -9.22 -4.95
C THR A 38 8.60 -9.71 -4.11
N GLU A 39 9.69 -10.13 -4.74
CA GLU A 39 10.89 -10.61 -4.05
C GLU A 39 11.56 -9.48 -3.25
N LEU A 40 11.64 -8.29 -3.83
CA LEU A 40 12.19 -7.11 -3.16
C LEU A 40 11.33 -6.63 -2.00
N ARG A 41 10.00 -6.65 -2.11
CA ARG A 41 9.09 -6.31 -0.99
C ARG A 41 9.42 -7.15 0.24
N LEU A 42 9.55 -8.46 0.06
CA LEU A 42 9.89 -9.41 1.13
C LEU A 42 11.28 -9.15 1.70
N MET A 43 12.27 -8.90 0.84
CA MET A 43 13.63 -8.65 1.27
C MET A 43 13.74 -7.33 2.06
N ILE A 44 13.12 -6.25 1.60
CA ILE A 44 13.08 -4.96 2.31
C ILE A 44 12.36 -5.12 3.65
N LYS A 45 11.17 -5.72 3.66
CA LYS A 45 10.41 -5.92 4.92
C LYS A 45 11.25 -6.64 5.98
N ARG A 46 11.92 -7.73 5.59
CA ARG A 46 12.82 -8.48 6.49
C ARG A 46 14.00 -7.64 6.97
N LEU A 47 14.59 -6.85 6.09
CA LEU A 47 15.71 -5.97 6.43
C LEU A 47 15.28 -4.88 7.42
N LEU A 48 14.16 -4.20 7.16
CA LEU A 48 13.64 -3.15 8.06
C LEU A 48 13.29 -3.73 9.44
N MET A 49 12.65 -4.90 9.47
CA MET A 49 12.35 -5.61 10.72
C MET A 49 13.61 -5.99 11.50
N ALA A 50 14.68 -6.39 10.81
CA ALA A 50 15.95 -6.75 11.45
C ALA A 50 16.70 -5.53 12.02
N LEU A 51 16.50 -4.34 11.44
CA LEU A 51 17.13 -3.11 11.91
C LEU A 51 16.46 -2.55 13.17
N GLY A 52 15.14 -2.69 13.29
CA GLY A 52 14.37 -2.19 14.44
C GLY A 52 14.37 -0.66 14.58
N GLU A 53 14.75 0.07 13.54
CA GLU A 53 14.74 1.54 13.50
C GLU A 53 13.43 2.05 12.87
N SER A 54 13.11 3.33 13.10
CA SER A 54 11.95 3.96 12.48
C SER A 54 12.19 4.23 10.99
N VAL A 55 11.24 3.86 10.13
CA VAL A 55 11.36 3.97 8.67
C VAL A 55 10.20 4.76 8.08
N LEU A 56 10.50 5.74 7.25
CA LEU A 56 9.55 6.44 6.38
C LEU A 56 9.78 6.00 4.94
N ILE A 57 8.75 5.51 4.27
CA ILE A 57 8.81 5.07 2.86
C ILE A 57 7.77 5.86 2.06
N VAL A 58 8.20 6.47 0.97
CA VAL A 58 7.32 7.08 -0.03
C VAL A 58 7.10 6.07 -1.15
N LEU A 59 5.83 5.80 -1.45
CA LEU A 59 5.38 4.80 -2.41
C LEU A 59 4.22 5.36 -3.25
N ASN A 60 4.29 5.13 -4.56
CA ASN A 60 3.23 5.49 -5.50
C ASN A 60 2.22 4.35 -5.71
N ASP A 61 2.54 3.14 -5.27
CA ASP A 61 1.72 1.94 -5.45
C ASP A 61 1.05 1.56 -4.11
N PRO A 62 -0.30 1.58 -4.02
CA PRO A 62 -1.03 1.24 -2.80
C PRO A 62 -0.83 -0.21 -2.35
N GLU A 63 -0.64 -1.16 -3.27
CA GLU A 63 -0.35 -2.56 -2.91
C GLU A 63 1.03 -2.69 -2.26
N ASP A 64 2.03 -1.94 -2.75
CA ASP A 64 3.36 -1.89 -2.12
C ASP A 64 3.25 -1.37 -0.68
N ALA A 65 2.49 -0.28 -0.48
CA ALA A 65 2.31 0.34 0.83
C ALA A 65 1.66 -0.63 1.82
N MET A 66 0.58 -1.31 1.41
CA MET A 66 -0.12 -2.27 2.27
C MET A 66 0.74 -3.50 2.60
N ALA A 67 1.63 -3.93 1.72
CA ALA A 67 2.42 -5.15 1.92
C ALA A 67 3.55 -4.99 2.94
N ILE A 68 4.13 -3.79 3.05
CA ILE A 68 5.41 -3.57 3.73
C ILE A 68 5.26 -2.76 5.01
N THR A 69 4.32 -1.82 5.05
CA THR A 69 4.23 -0.84 6.13
C THR A 69 3.34 -1.31 7.27
N ASP A 70 3.62 -0.84 8.48
CA ASP A 70 2.76 -1.05 9.64
C ASP A 70 1.66 0.03 9.74
N ARG A 71 1.90 1.20 9.13
CA ARG A 71 0.97 2.34 9.08
C ARG A 71 1.13 3.08 7.76
N VAL A 72 0.00 3.49 7.19
CA VAL A 72 -0.09 4.17 5.90
C VAL A 72 -0.68 5.56 6.10
N TYR A 73 -0.16 6.51 5.33
CA TYR A 73 -0.69 7.86 5.19
C TYR A 73 -0.95 8.10 3.71
N ILE A 74 -2.20 8.34 3.34
CA ILE A 74 -2.59 8.69 1.98
C ILE A 74 -2.60 10.20 1.87
N MET A 75 -1.91 10.74 0.87
CA MET A 75 -1.84 12.16 0.61
C MET A 75 -2.47 12.50 -0.73
N ASP A 76 -3.23 13.60 -0.75
CA ASP A 76 -3.72 14.25 -1.97
C ASP A 76 -3.43 15.74 -1.90
N LEU A 77 -2.85 16.29 -2.97
CA LEU A 77 -2.47 17.72 -3.09
C LEU A 77 -1.75 18.29 -1.84
N GLY A 78 -0.87 17.50 -1.23
CA GLY A 78 -0.09 17.90 -0.05
C GLY A 78 -0.83 17.81 1.29
N THR A 79 -2.06 17.30 1.30
CA THR A 79 -2.87 17.08 2.51
C THR A 79 -3.02 15.59 2.79
N ILE A 80 -2.92 15.17 4.05
CA ILE A 80 -3.23 13.79 4.46
C ILE A 80 -4.75 13.63 4.42
N VAL A 81 -5.24 12.77 3.53
CA VAL A 81 -6.68 12.49 3.39
C VAL A 81 -7.10 11.28 4.21
N ARG A 82 -6.20 10.32 4.45
CA ARG A 82 -6.46 9.14 5.28
C ARG A 82 -5.17 8.70 5.96
N GLN A 83 -5.31 8.15 7.17
CA GLN A 83 -4.23 7.47 7.88
C GLN A 83 -4.79 6.28 8.64
N GLY A 84 -3.98 5.25 8.85
CA GLY A 84 -4.37 4.06 9.59
C GLY A 84 -3.43 2.90 9.34
N SER A 85 -3.75 1.74 9.91
CA SER A 85 -3.15 0.49 9.51
C SER A 85 -3.55 0.14 8.07
N PRO A 86 -2.74 -0.66 7.35
CA PRO A 86 -3.11 -1.15 6.02
C PRO A 86 -4.51 -1.79 5.97
N THR A 87 -4.86 -2.57 6.99
CA THR A 87 -6.14 -3.26 7.10
C THR A 87 -7.30 -2.26 7.26
N GLU A 88 -7.21 -1.30 8.18
CA GLU A 88 -8.26 -0.29 8.39
C GLU A 88 -8.49 0.58 7.15
N ILE A 89 -7.43 0.91 6.41
CA ILE A 89 -7.56 1.71 5.19
C ILE A 89 -8.23 0.90 4.07
N TYR A 90 -7.93 -0.40 3.98
CA TYR A 90 -8.48 -1.26 2.95
C TYR A 90 -9.92 -1.68 3.23
N ASP A 91 -10.22 -2.11 4.46
CA ASP A 91 -11.52 -2.65 4.84
C ASP A 91 -12.55 -1.52 5.05
N GLU A 92 -12.13 -0.38 5.59
CA GLU A 92 -13.02 0.73 5.93
C GLU A 92 -12.60 2.04 5.22
N PRO A 93 -12.75 2.14 3.89
CA PRO A 93 -12.50 3.39 3.18
C PRO A 93 -13.54 4.44 3.59
N ASP A 94 -13.08 5.62 3.99
CA ASP A 94 -13.92 6.74 4.46
C ASP A 94 -14.27 7.76 3.37
N SER A 95 -13.79 7.53 2.15
CA SER A 95 -14.08 8.36 0.99
C SER A 95 -14.03 7.56 -0.29
N LEU A 96 -14.73 8.04 -1.32
CA LEU A 96 -14.68 7.49 -2.68
C LEU A 96 -13.25 7.46 -3.23
N PHE A 97 -12.45 8.49 -2.93
CA PHE A 97 -11.05 8.56 -3.36
C PHE A 97 -10.23 7.40 -2.79
N VAL A 98 -10.33 7.17 -1.48
CA VAL A 98 -9.63 6.05 -0.82
C VAL A 98 -10.14 4.72 -1.36
N MET A 99 -11.46 4.57 -1.55
CA MET A 99 -12.05 3.36 -2.13
C MET A 99 -11.52 3.07 -3.56
N GLU A 100 -11.38 4.11 -4.38
CA GLU A 100 -10.95 3.98 -5.79
C GLU A 100 -9.48 3.62 -5.88
N LEU A 101 -8.65 4.15 -4.97
CA LEU A 101 -7.22 3.87 -4.89
C LEU A 101 -6.90 2.37 -4.77
N PHE A 102 -7.77 1.62 -4.08
CA PHE A 102 -7.61 0.18 -3.87
C PHE A 102 -8.46 -0.70 -4.80
N SER A 103 -9.17 -0.09 -5.77
CA SER A 103 -10.01 -0.85 -6.70
C SER A 103 -9.42 -0.94 -8.10
N VAL A 104 -8.81 -2.08 -8.40
CA VAL A 104 -8.24 -2.37 -9.74
C VAL A 104 -9.32 -2.37 -10.83
N MET A 105 -10.56 -2.72 -10.47
CA MET A 105 -11.68 -2.81 -11.41
C MET A 105 -12.62 -1.59 -11.35
N GLY A 106 -12.23 -0.52 -10.64
CA GLY A 106 -13.06 0.67 -10.44
C GLY A 106 -14.16 0.50 -9.40
N ILE A 107 -15.06 1.48 -9.30
CA ILE A 107 -16.15 1.50 -8.31
C ILE A 107 -17.49 1.34 -9.01
N ASN A 108 -18.37 0.50 -8.46
CA ASN A 108 -19.76 0.40 -8.87
C ASN A 108 -20.64 1.34 -8.03
N ARG A 109 -21.71 1.86 -8.63
CA ARG A 109 -22.68 2.73 -7.96
C ARG A 109 -24.10 2.21 -8.16
N VAL A 110 -24.81 1.95 -7.07
CA VAL A 110 -26.21 1.49 -7.08
C VAL A 110 -26.97 2.16 -5.94
N GLY A 111 -28.15 2.74 -6.23
CA GLY A 111 -29.02 3.32 -5.19
C GLY A 111 -28.36 4.43 -4.35
N GLY A 112 -27.40 5.17 -4.91
CA GLY A 112 -26.64 6.19 -4.18
C GLY A 112 -25.46 5.66 -3.36
N ARG A 113 -25.23 4.35 -3.33
CA ARG A 113 -24.09 3.71 -2.63
C ARG A 113 -22.98 3.36 -3.60
N ALA A 114 -21.74 3.35 -3.10
CA ALA A 114 -20.55 2.98 -3.86
C ALA A 114 -19.90 1.73 -3.26
N PHE A 115 -19.45 0.80 -4.11
CA PHE A 115 -18.78 -0.41 -3.65
C PHE A 115 -17.73 -0.89 -4.65
N ARG A 116 -16.72 -1.62 -4.15
CA ARG A 116 -15.73 -2.26 -5.02
C ARG A 116 -16.26 -3.64 -5.44
N PRO A 117 -16.03 -4.09 -6.69
CA PRO A 117 -16.49 -5.40 -7.14
C PRO A 117 -16.07 -6.56 -6.22
N GLN A 118 -14.87 -6.49 -5.63
CA GLN A 118 -14.34 -7.48 -4.70
C GLN A 118 -15.01 -7.51 -3.33
N ASP A 119 -15.80 -6.49 -2.96
CA ASP A 119 -16.50 -6.43 -1.67
C ASP A 119 -17.87 -7.12 -1.71
N VAL A 120 -18.35 -7.51 -2.90
CA VAL A 120 -19.69 -8.08 -3.09
C VAL A 120 -19.63 -9.60 -3.06
N GLN A 121 -20.43 -10.20 -2.17
CA GLN A 121 -20.72 -11.63 -2.20
C GLN A 121 -22.01 -11.84 -3.00
N VAL A 122 -21.94 -12.70 -4.01
CA VAL A 122 -23.13 -13.14 -4.76
C VAL A 122 -23.62 -14.43 -4.10
N ASP A 123 -24.74 -14.37 -3.41
CA ASP A 123 -25.43 -15.60 -3.02
C ASP A 123 -26.05 -16.27 -4.26
N GLY A 124 -26.23 -17.59 -4.19
CA GLY A 124 -26.83 -18.37 -5.27
C GLY A 124 -28.35 -18.18 -5.40
N GLU A 125 -28.97 -17.38 -4.52
CA GLU A 125 -30.43 -17.22 -4.43
C GLU A 125 -30.91 -15.84 -4.94
N GLY A 126 -29.99 -14.94 -5.27
CA GLY A 126 -30.31 -13.61 -5.79
C GLY A 126 -30.84 -12.65 -4.73
N GLU A 127 -30.46 -12.83 -3.46
CA GLU A 127 -30.82 -11.84 -2.43
C GLU A 127 -30.01 -10.54 -2.58
N GLU A 128 -30.65 -9.44 -2.21
CA GLU A 128 -30.11 -8.09 -2.37
C GLU A 128 -29.03 -7.85 -1.30
N PHE A 129 -27.76 -8.06 -1.64
CA PHE A 129 -26.64 -7.73 -0.75
C PHE A 129 -26.52 -6.20 -0.63
N THR A 130 -26.57 -5.66 0.58
CA THR A 130 -26.29 -4.25 0.87
C THR A 130 -24.83 -4.09 1.28
N PRO A 131 -23.94 -3.53 0.42
CA PRO A 131 -22.60 -3.20 0.84
C PRO A 131 -22.66 -2.03 1.84
N GLU A 132 -22.05 -2.21 3.01
CA GLU A 132 -21.86 -1.15 4.01
C GLU A 132 -20.60 -0.33 3.67
N HIS A 133 -20.50 0.24 2.47
CA HIS A 133 -19.39 1.15 2.19
C HIS A 133 -19.88 2.44 1.55
N CYS A 134 -19.46 3.55 2.15
CA CYS A 134 -19.64 4.96 1.79
C CYS A 134 -20.89 5.35 0.96
N GLY A 135 -21.80 6.07 1.62
CA GLY A 135 -22.86 6.90 1.00
C GLY A 135 -22.43 8.35 0.83
#